data_AF-R0LD44-F1
#
_entry.id   AF-R0LD44-F1
#
_cell.length_a   1.000
_cell.length_b   1.000
_cell.length_c   1.000
_cell.angle_alpha   90.00
_cell.angle_beta   90.00
_cell.angle_gamma   90.00
#
_symmetry.space_group_name_H-M   'P 1'
#
loop_
_entity.id
_entity.type
_entity.pdbx_description
1 polymer ?
#
loop_
_entity_poly.entity_id
_entity_poly.type
_entity_poly.pdbx_seq_one_letter_code
_entity_poly.pdbx_strand_id
1 'polypeptide(L)'
;GVGMAMRKMGSMAKPDVYIIKDGDTITVKTESTFKTSQFSFKLGEKFEESTLDGRKTQTLINLKDDGSLIQEQEWDGKKTIITRKLVDGQLVVECDMNGVKCIRVYQKA
;
A
#
# COMPACT_ATOMS: atom_id res chain seq x y z
N GLY A 1 -12.39 -11.19 5.35
CA GLY A 1 -12.27 -10.43 4.08
C GLY A 1 -12.97 -9.10 4.23
N VAL A 2 -12.79 -8.19 3.28
CA VAL A 2 -13.37 -6.83 3.35
C VAL A 2 -14.90 -6.89 3.18
N GLY A 3 -15.65 -6.18 4.03
CA GLY A 3 -17.12 -6.11 3.98
C GLY A 3 -17.67 -5.40 2.73
N MET A 4 -18.89 -5.75 2.32
CA MET A 4 -19.55 -5.28 1.08
C MET A 4 -19.55 -3.74 0.90
N ALA A 5 -19.92 -3.00 1.95
CA ALA A 5 -19.99 -1.54 1.88
C ALA A 5 -18.61 -0.91 1.58
N MET A 6 -17.56 -1.40 2.24
CA MET A 6 -16.20 -0.91 2.03
C MET A 6 -15.63 -1.30 0.66
N ARG A 7 -16.01 -2.47 0.14
CA ARG A 7 -15.68 -2.84 -1.25
C ARG A 7 -16.30 -1.89 -2.27
N LYS A 8 -17.58 -1.51 -2.08
CA LYS A 8 -18.25 -0.53 -2.95
C LYS A 8 -17.54 0.82 -2.93
N MET A 9 -17.23 1.35 -1.74
CA MET A 9 -16.47 2.61 -1.62
C MET A 9 -15.09 2.50 -2.28
N GLY A 10 -14.35 1.42 -2.04
CA GLY A 10 -13.04 1.19 -2.64
C GLY A 10 -13.07 1.10 -4.18
N SER A 11 -14.15 0.58 -4.76
CA SER A 11 -14.32 0.51 -6.22
C SER A 11 -14.62 1.86 -6.87
N MET A 12 -15.20 2.80 -6.12
CA MET A 12 -15.51 4.16 -6.60
C MET A 12 -14.37 5.14 -6.32
N ALA A 13 -13.51 4.84 -5.35
CA ALA A 13 -12.43 5.72 -4.92
C ALA A 13 -11.32 5.85 -5.99
N LYS A 14 -10.97 7.10 -6.29
CA LYS A 14 -9.78 7.48 -7.05
C LYS A 14 -8.84 8.26 -6.11
N PRO A 15 -8.09 7.56 -5.23
CA PRO A 15 -7.27 8.22 -4.24
C PRO A 15 -6.02 8.82 -4.85
N ASP A 16 -5.58 9.93 -4.28
CA ASP A 16 -4.23 10.45 -4.47
C ASP A 16 -3.27 9.73 -3.50
N VAL A 17 -2.08 9.41 -3.99
CA VAL A 17 -1.05 8.73 -3.22
C VAL A 17 0.18 9.64 -3.13
N TYR A 18 0.56 9.98 -1.91
CA TYR A 18 1.74 10.76 -1.61
C TYR A 18 2.79 9.83 -1.00
N ILE A 19 3.99 9.82 -1.59
CA ILE A 19 5.15 9.10 -1.06
C ILE A 19 6.22 10.15 -0.75
N ILE A 20 6.50 10.32 0.52
CA ILE A 20 7.37 11.40 1.04
C ILE A 20 8.51 10.74 1.80
N LYS A 21 9.76 11.14 1.49
CA LYS A 21 10.94 10.69 2.21
C LYS A 21 11.53 11.87 2.98
N ASP A 22 11.70 11.71 4.28
CA ASP A 22 12.36 12.65 5.19
C ASP A 22 13.43 11.93 6.00
N GLY A 23 14.70 12.22 5.72
CA GLY A 23 15.82 11.42 6.20
C GLY A 23 15.65 9.94 5.84
N ASP A 24 15.63 9.08 6.86
CA ASP A 24 15.43 7.63 6.71
C ASP A 24 13.96 7.18 6.81
N THR A 25 13.04 8.11 7.12
CA THR A 25 11.62 7.83 7.27
C THR A 25 10.91 8.05 5.95
N ILE A 26 10.14 7.05 5.51
CA ILE A 26 9.27 7.15 4.35
C ILE A 26 7.83 7.14 4.85
N THR A 27 7.03 8.10 4.38
CA THR A 27 5.60 8.19 4.67
C THR A 27 4.80 7.96 3.41
N VAL A 28 3.83 7.06 3.48
CA VAL A 28 2.84 6.84 2.43
C VAL A 28 1.49 7.32 2.93
N LYS A 29 0.96 8.37 2.29
CA LYS A 29 -0.39 8.88 2.53
C LYS A 29 -1.28 8.51 1.34
N THR A 30 -2.44 7.94 1.62
CA THR A 30 -3.50 7.68 0.64
C THR A 30 -4.71 8.52 1.02
N GLU A 31 -5.14 9.39 0.14
CA GLU A 31 -6.21 10.36 0.37
C GLU A 31 -7.32 10.18 -0.66
N SER A 32 -8.57 10.11 -0.21
CA SER A 32 -9.74 10.02 -1.08
C SER A 32 -10.92 10.77 -0.47
N THR A 33 -11.97 10.96 -1.25
CA THR A 33 -13.23 11.55 -0.76
C THR A 33 -13.89 10.75 0.37
N PHE A 34 -13.55 9.46 0.53
CA PHE A 34 -14.17 8.59 1.53
C PHE A 34 -13.35 8.46 2.81
N LYS A 35 -12.03 8.33 2.67
CA LYS A 35 -11.13 8.08 3.79
C LYS A 35 -9.69 8.46 3.42
N THR A 36 -8.97 8.94 4.42
CA THR A 36 -7.52 9.15 4.38
C THR A 36 -6.83 8.17 5.31
N SER A 37 -5.71 7.61 4.88
CA SER A 37 -4.80 6.82 5.72
C SER A 37 -3.37 7.24 5.48
N GLN A 38 -2.56 7.14 6.52
CA GLN A 38 -1.12 7.32 6.41
C GLN A 38 -0.39 6.33 7.30
N PHE A 39 0.79 5.92 6.86
CA PHE A 39 1.74 5.21 7.69
C PHE A 39 3.15 5.66 7.34
N SER A 40 4.05 5.58 8.32
CA SER A 40 5.46 5.92 8.18
C SER A 40 6.29 4.71 8.57
N PHE A 41 7.39 4.50 7.87
CA PHE A 41 8.25 3.33 8.04
C PHE A 41 9.71 3.66 7.71
N LYS A 42 10.60 2.80 8.17
CA LYS A 42 11.98 2.70 7.71
C LYS A 42 12.15 1.41 6.92
N LEU A 43 13.01 1.44 5.90
CA LEU A 43 13.27 0.24 5.09
C LEU A 43 13.91 -0.85 5.94
N GLY A 44 13.45 -2.10 5.77
CA GLY A 44 13.99 -3.25 6.51
C GLY A 44 13.52 -3.36 7.97
N GLU A 45 12.72 -2.41 8.47
CA GLU A 45 12.21 -2.43 9.84
C GLU A 45 10.72 -2.83 9.88
N LYS A 46 10.37 -3.77 10.76
CA LYS A 46 8.98 -4.17 10.99
C LYS A 46 8.25 -3.12 11.83
N PHE A 47 6.99 -2.85 11.49
CA PHE A 47 6.13 -1.94 12.25
C PHE A 47 4.67 -2.42 12.28
N GLU A 48 3.87 -1.87 13.19
CA GLU A 48 2.42 -2.10 13.19
C GLU A 48 1.72 -1.14 12.22
N GLU A 49 0.94 -1.69 11.30
CA GLU A 49 0.16 -0.92 10.34
C GLU A 49 -1.35 -1.12 10.59
N SER A 50 -2.09 -0.01 10.67
CA SER A 50 -3.55 -0.03 10.65
C SER A 50 -4.05 0.25 9.24
N THR A 51 -4.52 -0.80 8.57
CA THR A 51 -4.97 -0.74 7.17
C THR A 51 -6.31 -0.02 7.02
N LEU A 52 -6.60 0.48 5.81
CA LEU A 52 -7.85 1.20 5.50
C LEU A 52 -9.11 0.41 5.83
N ASP A 53 -9.07 -0.92 5.67
CA ASP A 53 -10.16 -1.85 5.97
C ASP A 53 -10.20 -2.32 7.43
N GLY A 54 -9.34 -1.78 8.29
CA GLY A 54 -9.40 -1.95 9.75
C GLY A 54 -8.60 -3.14 10.29
N ARG A 55 -7.82 -3.83 9.45
CA ARG A 55 -6.87 -4.85 9.95
C ARG A 55 -5.68 -4.17 10.60
N LYS A 56 -5.19 -4.74 11.70
CA LYS A 56 -3.86 -4.47 12.25
C LYS A 56 -2.90 -5.53 11.72
N THR A 57 -1.81 -5.12 11.10
CA THR A 57 -0.83 -6.02 10.48
C THR A 57 0.56 -5.75 11.04
N GLN A 58 1.40 -6.78 11.08
CA GLN A 58 2.84 -6.58 11.16
C GLN A 58 3.34 -6.40 9.72
N THR A 59 3.88 -5.23 9.43
CA THR A 59 4.29 -4.84 8.08
C THR A 59 5.79 -4.68 7.98
N LEU A 60 6.37 -5.18 6.89
CA LEU A 60 7.77 -4.98 6.51
C LEU A 60 7.82 -4.38 5.11
N ILE A 61 8.65 -3.36 4.91
CA ILE A 61 8.82 -2.74 3.59
C ILE A 61 10.29 -2.73 3.21
N ASN A 62 10.59 -3.24 2.02
CA ASN A 62 11.95 -3.27 1.46
C ASN A 62 11.97 -2.63 0.07
N LEU A 63 13.07 -1.98 -0.26
CA LEU A 63 13.39 -1.52 -1.61
C LEU A 63 14.27 -2.56 -2.28
N LYS A 64 13.86 -3.04 -3.45
CA LYS A 64 14.63 -3.98 -4.27
C LYS A 64 15.57 -3.21 -5.21
N ASP A 65 16.57 -3.91 -5.74
CA ASP A 65 17.58 -3.33 -6.64
C ASP A 65 16.99 -2.76 -7.94
N ASP A 66 15.84 -3.28 -8.37
CA ASP A 66 15.07 -2.79 -9.53
C ASP A 66 14.24 -1.53 -9.22
N GLY A 67 14.36 -0.98 -8.01
CA GLY A 67 13.60 0.18 -7.55
C GLY A 67 12.18 -0.14 -7.07
N SER A 68 11.77 -1.42 -7.04
CA SER A 68 10.46 -1.82 -6.54
C SER A 68 10.39 -1.76 -5.02
N LEU A 69 9.38 -1.08 -4.47
CA LEU A 69 9.03 -1.13 -3.05
C LEU A 69 8.08 -2.30 -2.79
N ILE A 70 8.53 -3.26 -1.99
CA ILE A 70 7.77 -4.45 -1.60
C ILE A 70 7.29 -4.27 -0.17
N GLN A 71 5.97 -4.13 0.01
CA GLN A 71 5.30 -4.07 1.30
C GLN A 71 4.63 -5.41 1.58
N GLU A 72 5.10 -6.10 2.61
CA GLU A 72 4.55 -7.36 3.09
C GLU A 72 3.74 -7.10 4.35
N GLN A 73 2.44 -7.38 4.32
CA GLN A 73 1.55 -7.27 5.48
C GLN A 73 1.17 -8.67 5.96
N GLU A 74 1.39 -8.95 7.24
CA GLU A 74 1.06 -10.24 7.86
C GLU A 74 0.09 -10.04 9.05
N TRP A 75 -0.96 -10.85 9.10
CA TRP A 75 -1.95 -10.88 10.20
C TRP A 75 -2.66 -12.23 10.23
N ASP A 76 -2.94 -12.77 11.43
CA ASP A 76 -3.71 -14.01 11.60
C ASP A 76 -3.27 -15.18 10.68
N GLY A 77 -1.95 -15.35 10.47
CA GLY A 77 -1.39 -16.37 9.56
C GLY A 77 -1.64 -16.11 8.07
N LYS A 78 -2.17 -14.94 7.70
CA LYS A 78 -2.39 -14.51 6.31
C LYS A 78 -1.33 -13.49 5.92
N LYS A 79 -1.12 -13.39 4.61
CA LYS A 79 -0.17 -12.47 3.99
C LYS A 79 -0.78 -11.79 2.78
N THR A 80 -0.48 -10.51 2.61
CA THR A 80 -0.64 -9.82 1.32
C THR A 80 0.67 -9.13 0.96
N ILE A 81 0.98 -9.08 -0.33
CA ILE A 81 2.15 -8.39 -0.87
C ILE A 81 1.65 -7.25 -1.73
N ILE A 82 2.13 -6.03 -1.44
CA ILE A 82 1.86 -4.84 -2.23
C ILE A 82 3.18 -4.38 -2.83
N THR A 83 3.30 -4.48 -4.15
CA THR A 83 4.47 -4.03 -4.92
C THR A 83 4.18 -2.69 -5.55
N ARG A 84 5.05 -1.70 -5.34
CA ARG A 84 4.99 -0.39 -5.98
C ARG A 84 6.24 -0.19 -6.83
N LYS A 85 6.06 0.09 -8.12
CA LYS A 85 7.16 0.34 -9.06
C LYS A 85 6.83 1.49 -10.00
N LEU A 86 7.86 2.20 -10.44
CA LEU A 86 7.73 3.17 -11.51
C LEU A 86 7.92 2.46 -12.86
N VAL A 87 6.95 2.60 -13.76
CA VAL A 87 7.00 2.07 -15.12
C VAL A 87 6.58 3.21 -16.03
N ASP A 88 7.47 3.62 -16.95
CA ASP A 88 7.21 4.69 -17.92
C ASP A 88 6.67 5.99 -17.29
N GLY A 89 7.19 6.35 -16.11
CA GLY A 89 6.77 7.54 -15.35
C GLY A 89 5.45 7.39 -14.59
N GLN A 90 4.79 6.23 -14.66
CA GLN A 90 3.59 5.90 -13.89
C GLN A 90 3.93 5.07 -12.65
N LEU A 91 3.21 5.29 -11.57
CA LEU A 91 3.28 4.43 -10.40
C LEU A 91 2.33 3.25 -10.59
N VAL A 92 2.88 2.05 -10.79
CA VAL A 92 2.13 0.79 -10.88
C VAL A 92 2.17 0.11 -9.52
N VAL A 93 0.97 -0.18 -8.99
CA VAL A 93 0.77 -0.84 -7.70
C VAL A 93 0.08 -2.17 -7.93
N GLU A 94 0.78 -3.27 -7.64
CA GLU A 94 0.23 -4.63 -7.67
C GLU A 94 -0.03 -5.11 -6.24
N CYS A 95 -1.25 -5.56 -5.96
CA CYS A 95 -1.60 -6.24 -4.71
C CYS A 95 -1.86 -7.72 -5.00
N ASP A 96 -1.15 -8.61 -4.31
CA ASP A 96 -1.37 -10.06 -4.35
C ASP A 96 -1.81 -10.56 -2.98
N MET A 97 -2.93 -11.30 -2.96
CA MET A 97 -3.37 -12.07 -1.80
C MET A 97 -3.76 -13.47 -2.26
N ASN A 98 -2.96 -14.46 -1.90
CA ASN A 98 -3.18 -15.87 -2.23
C ASN A 98 -3.40 -16.12 -3.74
N GLY A 99 -2.65 -15.43 -4.61
CA GLY A 99 -2.73 -15.57 -6.07
C GLY A 99 -3.83 -14.74 -6.72
N VAL A 100 -4.68 -14.07 -5.95
CA VAL A 100 -5.62 -13.08 -6.47
C VAL A 100 -4.89 -11.75 -6.59
N LYS A 101 -4.76 -11.27 -7.84
CA LYS A 101 -4.00 -10.06 -8.17
C LYS A 101 -4.90 -8.89 -8.53
N CYS A 102 -4.48 -7.70 -8.11
CA CYS A 102 -5.07 -6.42 -8.49
C CYS A 102 -3.97 -5.47 -8.92
N ILE A 103 -4.17 -4.74 -10.03
CA ILE A 103 -3.23 -3.72 -10.52
C ILE A 103 -3.93 -2.37 -10.50
N ARG A 104 -3.27 -1.38 -9.91
CA ARG A 104 -3.69 0.03 -9.91
C ARG A 104 -2.57 0.88 -10.51
N VAL A 105 -2.92 1.74 -11.45
CA VAL A 105 -1.96 2.62 -12.13
C VAL A 105 -2.28 4.06 -11.76
N TYR A 106 -1.27 4.81 -11.32
CA TYR A 106 -1.38 6.21 -10.95
C TYR A 106 -0.48 7.03 -11.88
N GLN A 107 -1.00 8.18 -12.29
CA GLN A 107 -0.24 9.21 -12.99
C GLN A 107 0.27 10.23 -11.98
N LYS A 108 1.46 10.76 -12.21
CA LYS A 108 1.96 11.90 -11.44
C LYS A 108 1.02 13.09 -11.71
N ALA A 109 0.58 13.74 -10.63
CA ALA A 109 -0.19 14.98 -10.71
C ALA A 109 0.64 16.12 -11.31
#